data_AF-A0AAV4QWV9-F1
#
_entry.id   AF-A0AAV4QWV9-F1
#
_cell.length_a   1.000
_cell.length_b   1.000
_cell.length_c   1.000
_cell.angle_alpha   90.00
_cell.angle_beta   90.00
_cell.angle_gamma   90.00
#
_symmetry.space_group_name_H-M   'P 1'
#
loop_
_entity.id
_entity.type
_entity.pdbx_description
1 polymer ?
#
loop_
_entity_poly.entity_id
_entity_poly.type
_entity_poly.pdbx_seq_one_letter_code
_entity_poly.pdbx_strand_id
1 'polypeptide(L)'
;MKFSRQGKLIFSTADPVCAAQILNLDKILETPISTAVTFENITERFLIFDIPTNLPLSELAAEIMNTNDMEIWFTNQKIRQFVDRVRQCLHCYEFTHATRVCDRNICPRCGVNHEGLCQGPEKCIHCAGSHPATSKICPRHIHEQKLLEFKCRNHLTIGEARRIYAHSSKTNYSDAAKTNTTTPNIEEIVNQRVESIVQNITIKMEQQTTLLIEMFQKTIENLVQYLVSVFHQTDLKKSPNRKRQMINLVPPTNNPMQWDAGGSNASD
;
A
#
# COMPACT_ATOMS: atom_id res chain seq x y z
N MET A 1 -18.24 4.92 -34.53
CA MET A 1 -19.12 3.97 -35.25
C MET A 1 -18.25 2.81 -35.71
N LYS A 2 -18.54 1.58 -35.25
CA LYS A 2 -17.79 0.37 -35.61
C LYS A 2 -18.72 -0.62 -36.32
N PHE A 3 -18.19 -1.43 -37.23
CA PHE A 3 -18.93 -2.55 -37.84
C PHE A 3 -18.47 -3.86 -37.19
N SER A 4 -19.42 -4.68 -36.73
CA SER A 4 -19.14 -6.03 -36.27
C SER A 4 -18.87 -6.96 -37.46
N ARG A 5 -18.16 -8.07 -37.23
CA ARG A 5 -17.97 -9.13 -38.24
C ARG A 5 -19.28 -9.80 -38.69
N GLN A 6 -20.38 -9.54 -37.99
CA GLN A 6 -21.74 -10.00 -38.32
C GLN A 6 -22.56 -8.91 -39.05
N GLY A 7 -21.93 -7.84 -39.52
CA GLY A 7 -22.60 -6.76 -40.26
C GLY A 7 -23.43 -5.80 -39.39
N LYS A 8 -23.23 -5.77 -38.07
CA LYS A 8 -23.95 -4.86 -37.16
C LYS A 8 -23.20 -3.53 -37.00
N LEU A 9 -23.94 -2.43 -36.99
CA LEU A 9 -23.43 -1.10 -36.66
C LEU A 9 -23.45 -0.87 -35.14
N ILE A 10 -22.30 -0.50 -34.59
CA ILE A 10 -22.11 -0.25 -33.15
C ILE A 10 -21.85 1.24 -32.93
N PHE A 11 -22.71 1.85 -32.12
CA PHE A 11 -22.57 3.21 -31.61
C PHE A 11 -22.12 3.14 -30.15
N SER A 12 -21.15 3.98 -29.79
CA SER A 12 -20.69 4.14 -28.41
C SER A 12 -20.88 5.61 -28.06
N THR A 13 -21.61 5.87 -27.00
CA THR A 13 -21.85 7.21 -26.46
C THR A 13 -21.71 7.14 -24.95
N ALA A 14 -21.09 8.16 -24.36
CA ALA A 14 -21.03 8.33 -22.91
C ALA A 14 -22.24 9.11 -22.37
N ASP A 15 -22.99 9.79 -23.24
CA ASP A 15 -24.22 10.48 -22.88
C ASP A 15 -25.41 9.50 -22.90
N PRO A 16 -26.07 9.25 -21.76
CA PRO A 16 -27.20 8.34 -21.65
C PRO A 16 -28.43 8.83 -22.42
N VAL A 17 -28.61 10.15 -22.60
CA VAL A 17 -29.75 10.70 -23.38
C VAL A 17 -29.58 10.38 -24.86
N CYS A 18 -28.38 10.60 -25.38
CA CYS A 18 -28.01 10.18 -26.73
C CYS A 18 -28.15 8.66 -26.94
N ALA A 19 -27.77 7.83 -25.95
CA ALA A 19 -27.96 6.38 -26.03
C ALA A 19 -29.44 6.00 -26.16
N ALA A 20 -30.31 6.62 -25.36
CA ALA A 20 -31.75 6.39 -25.40
C ALA A 20 -32.38 6.84 -26.73
N GLN A 21 -31.92 7.96 -27.30
CA GLN A 21 -32.38 8.43 -28.61
C GLN A 21 -32.02 7.47 -29.73
N ILE A 22 -30.80 6.90 -29.70
CA ILE A 22 -30.34 5.93 -30.70
C ILE A 22 -31.15 4.63 -30.62
N LEU A 23 -31.60 4.21 -29.42
CA LEU A 23 -32.45 3.03 -29.27
C LEU A 23 -33.83 3.19 -29.89
N ASN A 24 -34.35 4.41 -29.95
CA ASN A 24 -35.68 4.66 -30.54
C ASN A 24 -35.65 4.73 -32.08
N LEU A 25 -34.49 4.57 -32.72
CA LEU A 25 -34.38 4.52 -34.17
C LEU A 25 -34.91 3.18 -34.71
N ASP A 26 -35.94 3.25 -35.55
CA ASP A 26 -36.56 2.11 -36.23
C ASP A 26 -36.24 2.07 -37.73
N LYS A 27 -35.72 3.18 -38.29
CA LYS A 27 -35.33 3.31 -39.70
C LYS A 27 -34.09 4.17 -39.89
N ILE A 28 -33.29 3.84 -40.91
CA ILE A 28 -32.21 4.69 -41.43
C ILE A 28 -32.34 4.70 -42.95
N LEU A 29 -32.47 5.90 -43.56
CA LEU A 29 -32.63 6.08 -45.00
C LEU A 29 -33.71 5.15 -45.58
N GLU A 30 -34.90 5.13 -44.95
CA GLU A 30 -36.04 4.26 -45.28
C GLU A 30 -35.82 2.75 -45.12
N THR A 31 -34.64 2.32 -44.68
CA THR A 31 -34.36 0.92 -44.38
C THR A 31 -34.76 0.62 -42.94
N PRO A 32 -35.66 -0.35 -42.69
CA PRO A 32 -36.03 -0.73 -41.33
C PRO A 32 -34.82 -1.33 -40.62
N ILE A 33 -34.57 -0.90 -39.39
CA ILE A 33 -33.47 -1.37 -38.56
C ILE A 33 -34.00 -1.84 -37.20
N SER A 34 -33.22 -2.70 -36.55
CA SER A 34 -33.43 -3.06 -35.14
C SER A 34 -32.21 -2.65 -34.34
N THR A 35 -32.44 -1.89 -33.28
CA THR A 35 -31.44 -1.41 -32.33
C THR A 35 -31.51 -2.24 -31.05
N ALA A 36 -30.35 -2.47 -30.43
CA ALA A 36 -30.25 -3.17 -29.15
C ALA A 36 -29.09 -2.59 -28.36
N VAL A 37 -29.27 -2.42 -27.03
CA VAL A 37 -28.15 -2.03 -26.17
C VAL A 37 -27.35 -3.26 -25.78
N THR A 38 -26.04 -3.19 -25.99
CA THR A 38 -25.08 -4.07 -25.32
C THR A 38 -24.43 -3.28 -24.19
N PHE A 39 -24.93 -3.46 -22.98
CA PHE A 39 -24.21 -3.06 -21.77
C PHE A 39 -23.15 -4.12 -21.52
N GLU A 40 -21.92 -3.90 -21.97
CA GLU A 40 -20.80 -4.68 -21.45
C GLU A 40 -20.53 -4.17 -20.02
N ASN A 41 -21.01 -4.93 -19.03
CA ASN A 41 -20.69 -4.74 -17.62
C ASN A 41 -19.18 -4.94 -17.44
N ILE A 42 -18.41 -3.86 -17.50
CA ILE A 42 -16.98 -3.89 -17.22
C ILE A 42 -16.80 -4.08 -15.71
N THR A 43 -16.76 -5.33 -15.27
CA THR A 43 -16.34 -5.75 -13.91
C THR A 43 -14.81 -5.85 -13.86
N GLU A 44 -14.12 -4.81 -14.33
CA GLU A 44 -12.66 -4.80 -14.32
C GLU A 44 -12.12 -4.31 -12.99
N ARG A 45 -11.09 -5.01 -12.49
CA ARG A 45 -10.34 -4.60 -11.32
C ARG A 45 -9.25 -3.64 -11.79
N PHE A 46 -9.41 -2.36 -11.49
CA PHE A 46 -8.37 -1.37 -11.71
C PHE A 46 -7.55 -1.17 -10.44
N LEU A 47 -6.23 -1.12 -10.59
CA LEU A 47 -5.32 -0.75 -9.52
C LEU A 47 -5.01 0.75 -9.66
N ILE A 48 -5.40 1.54 -8.65
CA ILE A 48 -5.02 2.94 -8.53
C ILE A 48 -3.73 2.98 -7.71
N PHE A 49 -2.67 3.54 -8.30
CA PHE A 49 -1.40 3.78 -7.62
C PHE A 49 -1.36 5.22 -7.07
N ASP A 50 -0.42 5.48 -6.16
CA ASP A 50 -0.13 6.83 -5.65
C ASP A 50 -1.28 7.55 -4.92
N ILE A 51 -2.11 6.80 -4.19
CA ILE A 51 -3.13 7.38 -3.31
C ILE A 51 -2.43 8.13 -2.15
N PRO A 52 -2.66 9.44 -1.97
CA PRO A 52 -2.09 10.19 -0.85
C PRO A 52 -2.50 9.55 0.49
N THR A 53 -1.52 9.22 1.33
CA THR A 53 -1.78 8.52 2.62
C THR A 53 -2.55 9.36 3.65
N ASN A 54 -2.69 10.66 3.38
CA ASN A 54 -3.43 11.62 4.18
C ASN A 54 -4.93 11.71 3.80
N LEU A 55 -5.36 11.05 2.72
CA LEU A 55 -6.77 11.03 2.31
C LEU A 55 -7.43 9.73 2.79
N PRO A 56 -8.54 9.79 3.55
CA PRO A 56 -9.24 8.58 3.96
C PRO A 56 -9.89 7.89 2.76
N LEU A 57 -9.75 6.57 2.69
CA LEU A 57 -10.28 5.75 1.59
C LEU A 57 -11.79 5.94 1.33
N SER A 58 -12.55 6.30 2.37
CA SER A 58 -13.98 6.60 2.27
C SER A 58 -14.28 7.88 1.49
N GLU A 59 -13.48 8.93 1.67
CA GLU A 59 -13.67 10.20 0.94
C GLU A 59 -13.28 10.02 -0.53
N LEU A 60 -12.18 9.33 -0.79
CA LEU A 60 -11.77 8.99 -2.16
C LEU A 60 -12.82 8.14 -2.87
N ALA A 61 -13.38 7.15 -2.18
CA ALA A 61 -14.44 6.33 -2.76
C ALA A 61 -15.69 7.15 -3.07
N ALA A 62 -16.11 8.03 -2.15
CA ALA A 62 -17.26 8.91 -2.39
C ALA A 62 -17.04 9.85 -3.58
N GLU A 63 -15.84 10.43 -3.72
CA GLU A 63 -15.49 11.28 -4.86
C GLU A 63 -15.59 10.52 -6.19
N ILE A 64 -14.99 9.32 -6.28
CA ILE A 64 -15.01 8.50 -7.50
C ILE A 64 -16.43 8.04 -7.83
N MET A 65 -17.22 7.62 -6.84
CA MET A 65 -18.61 7.19 -7.03
C MET A 65 -19.49 8.35 -7.55
N ASN A 66 -19.34 9.54 -6.96
CA ASN A 66 -20.15 10.72 -7.32
C ASN A 66 -19.84 11.26 -8.73
N THR A 67 -18.61 11.09 -9.21
CA THR A 67 -18.17 11.66 -10.49
C THR A 67 -18.34 10.72 -11.68
N ASN A 68 -18.48 9.41 -11.46
CA ASN A 68 -18.38 8.42 -12.54
C ASN A 68 -19.54 7.41 -12.64
N ASP A 69 -20.63 7.58 -11.87
CA ASP A 69 -21.74 6.60 -11.81
C ASP A 69 -21.21 5.16 -11.57
N MET A 70 -20.31 5.04 -10.59
CA MET A 70 -19.61 3.81 -10.23
C MET A 70 -20.01 3.35 -8.82
N GLU A 71 -20.04 2.04 -8.60
CA GLU A 71 -20.23 1.45 -7.26
C GLU A 71 -18.92 0.81 -6.78
N ILE A 72 -18.37 1.32 -5.67
CA ILE A 72 -17.08 0.87 -5.14
C ILE A 72 -17.28 -0.03 -3.93
N TRP A 73 -16.67 -1.22 -3.98
CA TRP A 73 -16.72 -2.21 -2.92
C TRP A 73 -15.36 -2.36 -2.24
N PHE A 74 -15.31 -2.16 -0.92
CA PHE A 74 -14.10 -2.40 -0.15
C PHE A 74 -13.91 -3.89 0.10
N THR A 75 -12.79 -4.44 -0.36
CA THR A 75 -12.39 -5.80 -0.01
C THR A 75 -11.17 -5.74 0.88
N ASN A 76 -11.28 -6.27 2.11
CA ASN A 76 -10.13 -6.42 2.98
C ASN A 76 -9.40 -7.73 2.61
N GLN A 77 -8.25 -7.61 1.93
CA GLN A 77 -7.38 -8.75 1.67
C GLN A 77 -6.13 -8.67 2.53
N LYS A 78 -5.93 -9.72 3.34
CA LYS A 78 -4.66 -9.90 4.06
C LYS A 78 -3.55 -10.21 3.06
N ILE A 79 -2.77 -9.19 2.71
CA ILE A 79 -1.58 -9.38 1.88
C ILE A 79 -0.53 -10.13 2.69
N ARG A 80 -0.10 -11.28 2.18
CA ARG A 80 1.06 -12.00 2.72
C ARG A 80 2.27 -11.59 1.91
N GLN A 81 3.37 -11.31 2.61
CA GLN A 81 4.66 -11.09 1.95
C GLN A 81 5.02 -12.33 1.12
N PHE A 82 5.39 -12.10 -0.14
CA PHE A 82 5.86 -13.16 -1.02
C PHE A 82 7.30 -13.52 -0.66
N VAL A 83 7.47 -14.62 0.07
CA VAL A 83 8.78 -15.18 0.38
C VAL A 83 9.18 -16.15 -0.73
N ASP A 84 10.34 -15.90 -1.34
CA ASP A 84 10.91 -16.79 -2.34
C ASP A 84 11.05 -18.22 -1.79
N ARG A 85 10.86 -19.22 -2.65
CA ARG A 85 11.17 -20.62 -2.31
C ARG A 85 12.68 -20.85 -2.36
N VAL A 86 13.20 -21.63 -1.43
CA VAL A 86 14.60 -22.07 -1.44
C VAL A 86 14.88 -22.81 -2.75
N ARG A 87 15.86 -22.30 -3.51
CA ARG A 87 16.31 -22.93 -4.76
C ARG A 87 17.53 -23.79 -4.47
N GLN A 88 17.40 -25.08 -4.77
CA GLN A 88 18.51 -26.03 -4.75
C GLN A 88 18.84 -26.43 -6.18
N CYS A 89 20.13 -26.55 -6.50
CA CYS A 89 20.56 -27.18 -7.73
C CYS A 89 20.03 -28.62 -7.81
N LEU A 90 19.45 -29.02 -8.94
CA LEU A 90 18.87 -30.37 -9.07
C LEU A 90 19.93 -31.47 -9.26
N HIS A 91 21.16 -31.09 -9.61
CA HIS A 91 22.24 -32.04 -9.85
C HIS A 91 23.17 -32.23 -8.65
N CYS A 92 23.51 -31.15 -7.92
CA CYS A 92 24.41 -31.22 -6.77
C CYS A 92 23.80 -30.74 -5.44
N TYR A 93 22.54 -30.31 -5.43
CA TYR A 93 21.79 -29.87 -4.24
C TYR A 93 22.38 -28.69 -3.46
N GLU A 94 23.37 -27.99 -4.02
CA GLU A 94 23.91 -26.74 -3.49
C GLU A 94 22.92 -25.58 -3.67
N PHE A 95 22.95 -24.62 -2.75
CA PHE A 95 22.04 -23.46 -2.75
C PHE A 95 22.62 -22.21 -3.45
N THR A 96 23.87 -22.29 -3.91
CA THR A 96 24.67 -21.13 -4.35
C THR A 96 24.55 -20.81 -5.84
N HIS A 97 24.04 -21.73 -6.65
CA HIS A 97 23.97 -21.56 -8.10
C HIS A 97 22.71 -22.19 -8.71
N ALA A 98 22.39 -21.77 -9.93
CA ALA A 98 21.30 -22.34 -10.70
C ALA A 98 21.72 -23.67 -11.35
N THR A 99 20.80 -24.62 -11.46
CA THR A 99 21.03 -25.94 -12.06
C THR A 99 21.73 -25.87 -13.43
N ARG A 100 21.39 -24.87 -14.26
CA ARG A 100 21.95 -24.71 -15.61
C ARG A 100 23.46 -24.44 -15.69
N VAL A 101 24.08 -23.98 -14.61
CA VAL A 101 25.55 -23.72 -14.56
C VAL A 101 26.30 -24.81 -13.79
N CYS A 102 25.60 -25.87 -13.40
CA CYS A 102 26.19 -26.97 -12.64
C CYS A 102 26.81 -28.00 -13.58
N ASP A 103 27.96 -28.52 -13.16
CA ASP A 103 28.77 -29.54 -13.82
C ASP A 103 28.82 -30.86 -13.03
N ARG A 104 28.28 -30.89 -11.80
CA ARG A 104 28.29 -32.03 -10.90
C ARG A 104 26.95 -32.73 -10.88
N ASN A 105 26.95 -34.06 -10.88
CA ASN A 105 25.78 -34.89 -10.61
C ASN A 105 26.05 -35.74 -9.36
N ILE A 106 25.22 -35.60 -8.34
CA ILE A 106 25.41 -36.21 -7.02
C ILE A 106 24.11 -36.91 -6.65
N CYS A 107 24.20 -38.06 -6.00
CA CYS A 107 23.02 -38.74 -5.49
C CYS A 107 22.42 -37.97 -4.28
N PRO A 108 21.10 -37.68 -4.28
CA PRO A 108 20.45 -36.97 -3.16
C PRO A 108 20.46 -37.80 -1.88
N ARG A 109 20.56 -39.13 -1.98
CA ARG A 109 20.54 -40.04 -0.84
C ARG A 109 21.89 -40.12 -0.16
N CYS A 110 22.95 -40.51 -0.87
CA CYS A 110 24.25 -40.80 -0.27
C CYS A 110 25.30 -39.69 -0.46
N GLY A 111 25.03 -38.69 -1.31
CA GLY A 111 25.95 -37.58 -1.55
C GLY A 111 27.17 -37.91 -2.44
N VAL A 112 27.16 -39.07 -3.12
CA VAL A 112 28.24 -39.51 -4.02
C VAL A 112 27.73 -39.54 -5.47
N ASN A 113 28.62 -39.31 -6.44
CA ASN A 113 28.31 -39.52 -7.85
C ASN A 113 28.39 -41.02 -8.18
N HIS A 114 27.28 -41.59 -8.62
CA HIS A 114 27.21 -42.97 -9.08
C HIS A 114 26.12 -43.13 -10.14
N GLU A 115 26.24 -44.18 -10.94
CA GLU A 115 25.22 -44.58 -11.91
C GLU A 115 24.31 -45.67 -11.30
N GLY A 116 23.06 -45.77 -11.75
CA GLY A 116 22.12 -46.78 -11.29
C GLY A 116 21.54 -46.55 -9.88
N LEU A 117 20.95 -47.61 -9.31
CA LEU A 117 20.25 -47.55 -8.02
C LEU A 117 21.23 -47.30 -6.86
N CYS A 118 20.88 -46.37 -5.98
CA CYS A 118 21.69 -46.03 -4.82
C CYS A 118 21.59 -47.10 -3.72
N GLN A 119 22.73 -47.71 -3.38
CA GLN A 119 22.87 -48.65 -2.25
C GLN A 119 23.53 -48.01 -1.00
N GLY A 120 23.91 -46.74 -1.09
CA GLY A 120 24.53 -46.02 0.02
C GLY A 120 23.54 -45.63 1.11
N PRO A 121 23.98 -45.53 2.38
CA PRO A 121 23.14 -45.01 3.46
C PRO A 121 22.76 -43.54 3.20
N GLU A 122 21.64 -43.09 3.78
CA GLU A 122 21.25 -41.68 3.68
C GLU A 122 22.25 -40.80 4.42
N LYS A 123 22.84 -39.84 3.71
CA LYS A 123 23.80 -38.90 4.26
C LYS A 123 23.69 -37.57 3.52
N CYS A 124 23.30 -36.54 4.25
CA CYS A 124 23.18 -35.20 3.69
C CYS A 124 24.55 -34.60 3.38
N ILE A 125 24.73 -34.07 2.17
CA ILE A 125 25.97 -33.40 1.75
C ILE A 125 26.31 -32.13 2.55
N HIS A 126 25.30 -31.52 3.19
CA HIS A 126 25.43 -30.21 3.82
C HIS A 126 25.65 -30.25 5.33
N CYS A 127 25.01 -31.20 6.02
CA CYS A 127 25.09 -31.36 7.47
C CYS A 127 25.60 -32.73 7.92
N ALA A 128 25.87 -33.64 6.98
CA ALA A 128 26.23 -35.04 7.25
C ALA A 128 25.19 -35.84 8.06
N GLY A 129 23.95 -35.35 8.18
CA GLY A 129 22.86 -36.04 8.89
C GLY A 129 22.25 -37.20 8.11
N SER A 130 21.56 -38.09 8.82
CA SER A 130 20.89 -39.30 8.30
C SER A 130 19.59 -39.00 7.57
N HIS A 131 19.66 -38.21 6.50
CA HIS A 131 18.54 -37.86 5.63
C HIS A 131 19.08 -37.45 4.24
N PRO A 132 18.25 -37.49 3.18
CA PRO A 132 18.68 -37.03 1.86
C PRO A 132 18.91 -35.51 1.81
N ALA A 133 19.66 -35.05 0.81
CA ALA A 133 19.98 -33.63 0.57
C ALA A 133 18.74 -32.76 0.28
N THR A 134 17.66 -33.37 -0.23
CA THR A 134 16.38 -32.72 -0.53
C THR A 134 15.49 -32.50 0.70
N SER A 135 15.91 -33.00 1.86
CA SER A 135 15.10 -32.97 3.07
C SER A 135 14.93 -31.55 3.63
N LYS A 136 13.68 -31.15 3.86
CA LYS A 136 13.34 -29.83 4.43
C LYS A 136 13.70 -29.68 5.91
N ILE A 137 13.92 -30.80 6.61
CA ILE A 137 14.37 -30.79 8.01
C ILE A 137 15.87 -30.54 8.14
N CYS A 138 16.62 -30.51 7.02
CA CYS A 138 18.05 -30.22 7.04
C CYS A 138 18.31 -28.83 7.66
N PRO A 139 19.21 -28.69 8.64
CA PRO A 139 19.55 -27.39 9.24
C PRO A 139 19.98 -26.34 8.20
N ARG A 140 20.63 -26.78 7.12
CA ARG A 140 21.07 -25.91 6.02
C ARG A 140 19.92 -25.44 5.14
N HIS A 141 18.95 -26.31 4.85
CA HIS A 141 17.72 -25.89 4.16
C HIS A 141 16.92 -24.89 5.01
N ILE A 142 16.80 -25.15 6.32
CA ILE A 142 16.13 -24.25 7.26
C ILE A 142 16.84 -22.89 7.32
N HIS A 143 18.17 -22.88 7.32
CA HIS A 143 18.97 -21.65 7.30
C HIS A 143 18.69 -20.81 6.05
N GLU A 144 18.70 -21.42 4.85
CA GLU A 144 18.38 -20.72 3.60
C GLU A 144 16.94 -20.21 3.57
N GLN A 145 15.98 -20.97 4.12
CA GLN A 145 14.59 -20.52 4.24
C GLN A 145 14.48 -19.26 5.11
N LYS A 146 15.15 -19.25 6.28
CA LYS A 146 15.16 -18.10 7.19
C LYS A 146 15.86 -16.88 6.55
N LEU A 147 16.91 -17.10 5.76
CA LEU A 147 17.57 -16.04 4.99
C LEU A 147 16.61 -15.39 3.99
N LEU A 148 15.82 -16.18 3.25
CA LEU A 148 14.84 -15.65 2.28
C LEU A 148 13.70 -14.90 2.98
N GLU A 149 13.27 -15.38 4.14
CA GLU A 149 12.31 -14.63 4.97
C GLU A 149 12.89 -13.31 5.47
N PHE A 150 14.15 -13.31 5.94
CA PHE A 150 14.85 -12.10 6.36
C PHE A 150 15.00 -11.10 5.22
N LYS A 151 15.40 -11.56 4.03
CA LYS A 151 15.46 -10.75 2.80
C LYS A 151 14.12 -10.07 2.53
N CYS A 152 13.03 -10.84 2.57
CA CYS A 152 11.68 -10.37 2.27
C CYS A 152 11.20 -9.32 3.29
N ARG A 153 11.36 -9.59 4.59
CA ARG A 153 10.92 -8.69 5.67
C ARG A 153 11.66 -7.35 5.70
N ASN A 154 12.91 -7.32 5.23
CA ASN A 154 13.76 -6.12 5.28
C ASN A 154 13.94 -5.46 3.91
N HIS A 155 13.24 -5.93 2.87
CA HIS A 155 13.31 -5.38 1.51
C HIS A 155 14.74 -5.32 0.94
N LEU A 156 15.54 -6.37 1.20
CA LEU A 156 16.94 -6.42 0.80
C LEU A 156 17.15 -7.19 -0.50
N THR A 157 18.25 -6.92 -1.17
CA THR A 157 18.79 -7.85 -2.17
C THR A 157 19.30 -9.12 -1.48
N ILE A 158 19.38 -10.23 -2.22
CA ILE A 158 19.90 -11.49 -1.67
C ILE A 158 21.37 -11.35 -1.19
N GLY A 159 22.16 -10.50 -1.85
CA GLY A 159 23.55 -10.24 -1.49
C GLY A 159 23.69 -9.48 -0.17
N GLU A 160 22.87 -8.45 0.04
CA GLU A 160 22.80 -7.72 1.31
C GLU A 160 22.31 -8.62 2.44
N ALA A 161 21.24 -9.37 2.21
CA ALA A 161 20.71 -10.31 3.19
C ALA A 161 21.79 -11.30 3.63
N ARG A 162 22.53 -11.93 2.70
CA ARG A 162 23.61 -12.86 3.03
C ARG A 162 24.73 -12.22 3.83
N ARG A 163 25.14 -11.00 3.48
CA ARG A 163 26.18 -10.26 4.23
C ARG A 163 25.73 -10.06 5.67
N ILE A 164 24.54 -9.51 5.89
CA ILE A 164 24.04 -9.22 7.24
C ILE A 164 23.84 -10.52 8.06
N TYR A 165 23.20 -11.53 7.45
CA TYR A 165 22.91 -12.80 8.10
C TYR A 165 24.17 -13.60 8.48
N ALA A 166 25.26 -13.46 7.70
CA ALA A 166 26.55 -14.05 8.03
C ALA A 166 27.22 -13.35 9.24
N HIS A 167 27.15 -12.02 9.32
CA HIS A 167 27.76 -11.24 10.40
C HIS A 167 27.02 -11.41 11.73
N SER A 168 25.70 -11.61 11.72
CA SER A 168 24.94 -11.90 12.95
C SER A 168 25.31 -13.24 13.61
N SER A 169 26.05 -14.12 12.93
CA SER A 169 26.44 -15.45 13.44
C SER A 169 27.92 -15.58 13.81
N LYS A 170 28.75 -14.57 13.52
CA LYS A 170 30.20 -14.60 13.73
C LYS A 170 30.63 -13.40 14.58
N THR A 171 30.40 -13.47 15.88
CA THR A 171 31.22 -12.73 16.85
C THR A 171 32.51 -13.51 17.05
N ASN A 172 33.52 -13.26 16.20
CA ASN A 172 34.83 -13.88 16.38
C ASN A 172 35.61 -13.13 17.48
N TYR A 173 36.46 -13.84 18.23
CA TYR A 173 37.34 -13.26 19.25
C TYR A 173 38.16 -12.06 18.75
N SER A 174 38.55 -12.07 17.47
CA SER A 174 39.24 -10.96 16.79
C SER A 174 38.37 -9.70 16.63
N ASP A 175 37.05 -9.84 16.52
CA ASP A 175 36.12 -8.71 16.45
C ASP A 175 35.91 -8.11 17.85
N ALA A 176 35.86 -8.96 18.89
CA ALA A 176 35.83 -8.52 20.30
C ALA A 176 37.15 -7.86 20.76
N ALA A 177 38.29 -8.28 20.22
CA ALA A 177 39.58 -7.66 20.52
C ALA A 177 39.76 -6.30 19.81
N LYS A 178 39.17 -6.11 18.62
CA LYS A 178 39.18 -4.83 17.88
C LYS A 178 38.23 -3.79 18.49
N THR A 179 37.16 -4.22 19.16
CA THR A 179 36.24 -3.31 19.87
C THR A 179 36.84 -2.65 21.11
N ASN A 180 38.02 -3.06 21.57
CA ASN A 180 38.71 -2.42 22.69
C ASN A 180 39.50 -1.14 22.31
N THR A 181 39.48 -0.72 21.03
CA THR A 181 40.22 0.47 20.59
C THR A 181 39.38 1.62 20.06
N THR A 182 38.07 1.49 19.89
CA THR A 182 37.17 2.65 19.77
C THR A 182 35.75 2.19 20.05
N THR A 183 35.31 2.26 21.30
CA THR A 183 33.88 2.39 21.57
C THR A 183 33.47 3.78 21.08
N PRO A 184 32.68 3.95 19.99
CA PRO A 184 31.90 5.17 19.88
C PRO A 184 31.05 5.21 21.16
N ASN A 185 31.21 6.27 21.94
CA ASN A 185 30.57 6.40 23.25
C ASN A 185 29.07 6.13 23.05
N ILE A 186 28.48 5.20 23.81
CA ILE A 186 27.05 4.89 23.71
C ILE A 186 26.22 6.18 23.82
N GLU A 187 26.73 7.12 24.61
CA GLU A 187 26.24 8.49 24.73
C GLU A 187 26.18 9.22 23.38
N GLU A 188 27.20 9.11 22.52
CA GLU A 188 27.24 9.77 21.21
C GLU A 188 26.26 9.17 20.22
N ILE A 189 26.07 7.84 20.22
CA ILE A 189 25.07 7.16 19.39
C ILE A 189 23.65 7.54 19.86
N VAL A 190 23.43 7.58 21.17
CA VAL A 190 22.14 8.00 21.74
C VAL A 190 21.88 9.45 21.40
N ASN A 191 22.86 10.34 21.54
CA ASN A 191 22.73 11.76 21.21
C ASN A 191 22.39 11.97 19.73
N GLN A 192 23.09 11.28 18.81
CA GLN A 192 22.77 11.36 17.37
C GLN A 192 21.34 10.90 17.05
N ARG A 193 20.86 9.83 17.71
CA ARG A 193 19.47 9.36 17.52
C ARG A 193 18.46 10.33 18.11
N VAL A 194 18.73 10.89 19.29
CA VAL A 194 17.88 11.90 19.93
C VAL A 194 17.79 13.14 19.04
N GLU A 195 18.91 13.65 18.53
CA GLU A 195 18.93 14.78 17.60
C GLU A 195 18.13 14.51 16.32
N SER A 196 18.29 13.33 15.73
CA SER A 196 17.51 12.93 14.55
C SER A 196 16.01 12.87 14.84
N ILE A 197 15.61 12.34 16.00
CA ILE A 197 14.21 12.29 16.41
C ILE A 197 13.66 13.71 16.62
N VAL A 198 14.40 14.58 17.32
CA VAL A 198 14.01 15.96 17.57
C VAL A 198 13.85 16.73 16.25
N GLN A 199 14.81 16.62 15.33
CA GLN A 199 14.73 17.25 14.01
C GLN A 199 13.49 16.78 13.22
N ASN A 200 13.23 15.47 13.20
CA ASN A 200 12.06 14.92 12.53
C ASN A 200 10.73 15.41 13.14
N ILE A 201 10.66 15.56 14.46
CA ILE A 201 9.49 16.11 15.15
C ILE A 201 9.33 17.59 14.79
N THR A 202 10.40 18.39 14.87
CA THR A 202 10.38 19.82 14.54
C THR A 202 9.90 20.04 13.10
N ILE A 203 10.45 19.33 12.13
CA ILE A 203 10.05 19.42 10.72
C ILE A 203 8.55 19.11 10.56
N LYS A 204 8.05 18.06 11.23
CA LYS A 204 6.62 17.70 11.17
C LYS A 204 5.72 18.75 11.84
N MET A 205 6.15 19.32 12.96
CA MET A 205 5.41 20.37 13.66
C MET A 205 5.35 21.65 12.83
N GLU A 206 6.46 22.03 12.18
CA GLU A 206 6.51 23.16 11.25
C GLU A 206 5.57 22.94 10.06
N GLN A 207 5.62 21.76 9.43
CA GLN A 207 4.71 21.39 8.34
C GLN A 207 3.24 21.48 8.76
N GLN A 208 2.88 20.97 9.94
CA GLN A 208 1.51 21.08 10.47
C GLN A 208 1.12 22.54 10.73
N THR A 209 2.04 23.36 11.22
CA THR A 209 1.80 24.78 11.48
C THR A 209 1.57 25.54 10.17
N THR A 210 2.35 25.26 9.12
CA THR A 210 2.14 25.84 7.79
C THR A 210 0.78 25.47 7.22
N LEU A 211 0.38 24.19 7.29
CA LEU A 211 -0.94 23.76 6.84
C LEU A 211 -2.07 24.46 7.61
N LEU A 212 -1.93 24.64 8.92
CA LEU A 212 -2.89 25.38 9.73
C LEU A 212 -3.03 26.83 9.24
N ILE A 213 -1.90 27.50 9.01
CA ILE A 213 -1.87 28.89 8.50
C ILE A 213 -2.54 28.98 7.14
N GLU A 214 -2.26 28.05 6.22
CA GLU A 214 -2.88 28.01 4.89
C GLU A 214 -4.39 27.80 4.98
N MET A 215 -4.86 26.91 5.85
CA MET A 215 -6.31 26.73 6.09
C MET A 215 -6.95 28.02 6.61
N PHE A 216 -6.30 28.73 7.53
CA PHE A 216 -6.81 30.01 8.03
C PHE A 216 -6.85 31.08 6.95
N GLN A 217 -5.78 31.22 6.15
CA GLN A 217 -5.74 32.18 5.05
C GLN A 217 -6.85 31.92 4.05
N LYS A 218 -7.05 30.67 3.63
CA LYS A 218 -8.10 30.28 2.69
C LYS A 218 -9.50 30.50 3.26
N THR A 219 -9.67 30.29 4.57
CA THR A 219 -10.95 30.58 5.26
C THR A 219 -11.24 32.09 5.26
N ILE A 220 -10.24 32.92 5.54
CA ILE A 220 -10.38 34.39 5.51
C ILE A 220 -10.68 34.86 4.09
N GLU A 221 -9.98 34.36 3.07
CA GLU A 221 -10.25 34.68 1.67
C GLU A 221 -11.70 34.35 1.28
N ASN A 222 -12.20 33.18 1.66
CA ASN A 222 -13.59 32.79 1.42
C ASN A 222 -14.59 33.72 2.12
N LEU A 223 -14.31 34.13 3.36
CA LEU A 223 -15.15 35.07 4.10
C LEU A 223 -15.14 36.46 3.46
N VAL A 224 -13.98 36.94 3.01
CA VAL A 224 -13.85 38.22 2.31
C VAL A 224 -14.60 38.19 0.98
N GLN A 225 -14.44 37.12 0.19
CA GLN A 225 -15.18 36.94 -1.07
C GLN A 225 -16.69 36.89 -0.84
N TYR A 226 -17.13 36.18 0.21
CA TYR A 226 -18.53 36.17 0.61
C TYR A 226 -19.04 37.57 0.94
N LEU A 227 -18.33 38.34 1.76
CA LEU A 227 -18.71 39.71 2.11
C LEU A 227 -18.77 40.62 0.88
N VAL A 228 -17.77 40.58 -0.02
CA VAL A 228 -17.76 41.35 -1.27
C VAL A 228 -18.99 41.02 -2.12
N SER A 229 -19.37 39.74 -2.21
CA SER A 229 -20.57 39.31 -2.95
C SER A 229 -21.87 39.86 -2.35
N VAL A 230 -21.95 39.97 -1.01
CA VAL A 230 -23.09 40.55 -0.30
C VAL A 230 -23.17 42.07 -0.55
N PHE A 231 -22.03 42.78 -0.53
CA PHE A 231 -22.00 44.22 -0.80
C PHE A 231 -22.37 44.56 -2.25
N HIS A 232 -21.90 43.79 -3.24
CA HIS A 232 -22.32 43.98 -4.63
C HIS A 232 -23.81 43.70 -4.88
N GLN A 233 -24.43 42.81 -4.09
CA GLN A 233 -25.88 42.60 -4.13
C GLN A 233 -26.67 43.78 -3.54
N THR A 234 -26.07 44.56 -2.63
CA THR A 234 -26.72 45.74 -2.03
C THR A 234 -26.66 46.99 -2.91
N ASP A 235 -25.66 47.14 -3.79
CA ASP A 235 -25.56 48.29 -4.71
C ASP A 235 -26.54 48.24 -5.91
N LEU A 236 -27.08 47.06 -6.23
CA LEU A 236 -28.05 46.89 -7.34
C LEU A 236 -29.52 46.91 -6.90
N LYS A 237 -29.84 47.13 -5.62
CA LYS A 237 -31.23 47.19 -5.12
C LYS A 237 -31.54 48.49 -4.39
N LYS A 238 -31.72 49.58 -5.15
CA LYS A 238 -32.59 50.68 -4.72
C LYS A 238 -34.06 50.19 -4.76
N SER A 239 -34.58 49.87 -3.57
CA SER A 239 -35.96 49.95 -3.02
C SER A 239 -37.17 49.94 -3.99
N PRO A 240 -38.27 49.22 -3.69
CA PRO A 240 -39.24 49.73 -2.71
C PRO A 240 -39.90 48.69 -1.77
N ASN A 241 -40.14 49.13 -0.52
CA ASN A 241 -41.23 48.80 0.42
C ASN A 241 -41.96 47.43 0.29
N ARG A 242 -41.86 46.55 1.32
CA ARG A 242 -42.95 46.20 2.27
C ARG A 242 -42.62 45.02 3.20
N LYS A 243 -43.14 45.16 4.43
CA LYS A 243 -43.48 44.16 5.47
C LYS A 243 -42.33 43.45 6.20
N ARG A 244 -42.15 43.88 7.45
CA ARG A 244 -41.46 43.12 8.52
C ARG A 244 -42.14 41.76 8.67
N GLN A 245 -41.36 40.69 8.57
CA GLN A 245 -41.72 39.39 9.13
C GLN A 245 -40.62 39.01 10.11
N MET A 246 -41.00 38.84 11.38
CA MET A 246 -40.08 38.52 12.46
C MET A 246 -39.55 37.10 12.26
N ILE A 247 -38.23 36.96 12.14
CA ILE A 247 -37.57 35.66 12.21
C ILE A 247 -37.29 35.41 13.69
N ASN A 248 -37.98 34.43 14.27
CA ASN A 248 -37.67 33.92 15.60
C ASN A 248 -36.31 33.20 15.54
N LEU A 249 -35.29 33.83 16.12
CA LEU A 249 -34.06 33.15 16.51
C LEU A 249 -34.35 32.38 17.80
N VAL A 250 -34.51 31.06 17.68
CA VAL A 250 -34.41 30.14 18.83
C VAL A 250 -32.95 29.65 18.87
N PRO A 251 -32.17 29.95 19.92
CA PRO A 251 -30.89 29.30 20.14
C PRO A 251 -31.12 27.95 20.84
N PRO A 252 -30.45 26.86 20.47
CA PRO A 252 -30.38 25.69 21.33
C PRO A 252 -29.30 25.91 22.39
N THR A 253 -29.73 26.30 23.59
CA THR A 253 -28.98 26.08 24.84
C THR A 253 -29.31 24.71 25.40
N ASN A 254 -28.27 23.95 25.76
CA ASN A 254 -28.12 23.01 26.88
C ASN A 254 -27.03 21.98 26.48
N ASN A 255 -25.95 21.72 27.22
CA ASN A 255 -25.51 22.18 28.53
C ASN A 255 -23.99 21.87 28.69
N PRO A 256 -23.29 22.46 29.67
CA PRO A 256 -21.86 22.30 29.92
C PRO A 256 -21.57 21.16 30.92
N MET A 257 -20.42 20.50 30.77
CA MET A 257 -19.82 19.67 31.84
C MET A 257 -18.32 19.58 31.56
N GLN A 258 -17.55 20.59 31.98
CA GLN A 258 -16.80 20.65 33.24
C GLN A 258 -15.68 19.59 33.31
N TRP A 259 -14.45 20.10 33.22
CA TRP A 259 -13.20 19.38 33.44
C TRP A 259 -12.88 19.42 34.93
N ASP A 260 -12.83 18.27 35.60
CA ASP A 260 -12.26 18.19 36.94
C ASP A 260 -10.86 17.56 36.86
N ALA A 261 -9.87 18.35 37.29
CA ALA A 261 -8.50 17.95 37.50
C ALA A 261 -8.30 17.56 38.97
N GLY A 262 -7.66 16.41 39.21
CA GLY A 262 -6.72 16.19 40.31
C GLY A 262 -7.23 15.97 41.74
N GLY A 263 -6.87 14.80 42.30
CA GLY A 263 -6.03 14.78 43.51
C GLY A 263 -6.63 14.39 44.87
N SER A 264 -6.15 13.23 45.34
CA SER A 264 -5.73 12.90 46.73
C SER A 264 -6.73 12.59 47.88
N ASN A 265 -6.56 11.34 48.36
CA ASN A 265 -6.37 10.88 49.76
C ASN A 265 -7.55 10.52 50.70
N ALA A 266 -7.37 9.33 51.27
CA ALA A 266 -7.51 8.91 52.68
C ALA A 266 -8.79 8.16 53.14
N SER A 267 -8.53 7.02 53.81
CA SER A 267 -9.26 6.34 54.92
C SER A 267 -10.69 5.84 54.64
N ASP A 268 -11.13 4.63 54.96
CA ASP A 268 -10.70 3.57 55.90
C ASP A 268 -10.85 2.16 55.29
#